data_AF-D8G369-F1
#
_entry.id   AF-D8G369-F1
#
_cell.length_a   1.000
_cell.length_b   1.000
_cell.length_c   1.000
_cell.angle_alpha   90.00
_cell.angle_beta   90.00
_cell.angle_gamma   90.00
#
_symmetry.space_group_name_H-M   'P 1'
#
loop_
_entity.id
_entity.type
_entity.pdbx_description
1 polymer ?
#
loop_
_entity_poly.entity_id
_entity_poly.type
_entity_poly.pdbx_seq_one_letter_code
_entity_poly.pdbx_strand_id
1 'polypeptide(L)' 'MCCWFTKLYLPINVVRMDERTGNIFFLAGEENIIEIYPNGRWRYIG' A
#
# COMPACT_ATOMS: atom_id res chain seq x y z
N MET A 1 -9.88 5.35 -10.21
CA MET A 1 -9.32 5.24 -8.84
C MET A 1 -7.85 4.75 -8.81
N CYS A 2 -7.12 4.77 -9.93
CA CYS A 2 -5.73 4.29 -10.03
C CYS A 2 -4.67 5.41 -10.00
N CYS A 3 -5.04 6.68 -10.13
CA CYS A 3 -4.09 7.79 -10.31
C CYS A 3 -3.66 8.52 -9.02
N TRP A 4 -4.23 8.17 -7.86
CA TRP A 4 -3.87 8.83 -6.60
C TRP A 4 -2.71 8.16 -5.87
N PHE A 5 -2.44 6.87 -6.13
CA PHE A 5 -1.40 6.14 -5.41
C PHE A 5 0.02 6.56 -5.83
N THR A 6 0.17 7.14 -7.02
CA THR A 6 1.44 7.69 -7.52
C THR A 6 1.81 9.05 -6.88
N LYS A 7 0.94 9.65 -6.05
CA LYS A 7 1.24 10.91 -5.33
C LYS A 7 2.08 10.73 -4.07
N LEU A 8 2.44 9.51 -3.68
CA LEU A 8 3.29 9.27 -2.51
C LEU A 8 4.76 9.67 -2.71
N TYR A 9 5.17 10.11 -3.91
CA TYR A 9 6.51 10.62 -4.25
C TYR A 9 7.70 9.76 -3.79
N LEU A 10 7.44 8.54 -3.35
CA LEU A 10 8.41 7.56 -2.92
C LEU A 10 8.35 6.38 -3.89
N PRO A 11 9.51 5.83 -4.30
CA PRO A 11 9.52 4.62 -5.10
C PRO A 11 8.82 3.51 -4.31
N ILE A 12 7.77 2.96 -4.93
CA ILE A 12 7.11 1.76 -4.41
C ILE A 12 8.07 0.61 -4.72
N ASN A 13 8.75 0.13 -3.68
CA ASN A 13 9.75 -0.92 -3.80
C ASN A 13 9.09 -2.30 -3.87
N VAL A 14 7.99 -2.48 -3.13
CA VAL A 14 7.28 -3.77 -3.06
C VAL A 14 5.77 -3.54 -2.98
N VAL A 15 5.03 -4.23 -3.84
CA VAL A 15 3.57 -4.38 -3.72
C VAL A 15 3.30 -5.86 -3.50
N ARG A 16 2.63 -6.19 -2.39
CA ARG A 16 2.17 -7.56 -2.11
C ARG A 16 0.68 -7.54 -1.87
N MET A 17 -0.05 -8.35 -2.62
CA MET A 17 -1.44 -8.66 -2.33
C MET A 17 -1.48 -9.97 -1.56
N ASP A 18 -2.10 -9.95 -0.38
CA ASP A 18 -2.39 -11.15 0.38
C ASP A 18 -3.68 -11.77 -0.17
N GLU A 19 -3.57 -12.89 -0.87
CA GLU A 19 -4.74 -13.55 -1.49
C GLU A 19 -5.71 -14.18 -0.47
N ARG A 20 -5.27 -14.41 0.79
CA ARG A 20 -6.14 -14.96 1.84
C ARG A 20 -7.11 -13.92 2.40
N THR A 21 -6.66 -12.67 2.53
CA THR A 21 -7.44 -11.58 3.13
C THR A 21 -7.89 -10.55 2.09
N GLY A 22 -7.23 -10.50 0.94
CA GLY A 22 -7.38 -9.44 -0.07
C GLY A 22 -6.71 -8.13 0.33
N ASN A 23 -5.89 -8.12 1.40
CA ASN A 23 -5.17 -6.93 1.83
C ASN A 23 -4.02 -6.64 0.85
N ILE A 24 -3.79 -5.37 0.56
CA ILE A 24 -2.69 -4.91 -0.29
C ILE A 24 -1.70 -4.15 0.57
N PHE A 25 -0.45 -4.59 0.54
CA PHE A 25 0.66 -3.94 1.24
C PHE A 25 1.52 -3.20 0.22
N PHE A 26 1.72 -1.91 0.47
CA PHE A 26 2.66 -1.08 -0.25
C PHE A 26 3.83 -0.73 0.66
N LEU A 27 5.03 -1.07 0.20
CA LEU A 27 6.27 -0.68 0.85
C LEU A 27 6.92 0.42 -0.01
N ALA A 28 6.95 1.63 0.53
CA ALA A 28 7.49 2.81 -0.13
C ALA A 28 8.73 3.30 0.64
N GLY A 29 9.87 3.45 -0.05
CA GLY A 29 11.14 3.78 0.62
C GLY A 29 11.63 2.68 1.58
N GLU A 30 12.22 3.09 2.71
CA GLU A 30 12.83 2.18 3.71
C GLU A 30 11.86 1.78 4.84
N GLU A 31 10.95 2.66 5.26
CA GLU A 31 10.09 2.42 6.45
C GLU A 31 8.60 2.75 6.25
N ASN A 32 8.18 3.26 5.08
CA ASN A 32 6.77 3.62 4.88
C ASN A 32 5.98 2.41 4.39
N ILE A 33 5.18 1.84 5.30
CA ILE A 33 4.27 0.73 4.98
C ILE A 33 2.84 1.24 4.99
N ILE A 34 2.13 1.00 3.89
CA ILE A 34 0.70 1.27 3.76
C ILE A 34 -0.02 -0.05 3.56
N GLU A 35 -0.92 -0.37 4.49
CA GLU A 35 -1.84 -1.49 4.37
C GLU A 35 -3.19 -0.97 3.86
N ILE A 36 -3.68 -1.52 2.75
CA ILE A 36 -5.01 -1.25 2.22
C ILE A 36 -5.85 -2.51 2.39
N TYR A 37 -6.95 -2.39 3.11
CA TYR A 37 -7.91 -3.46 3.29
C TYR A 37 -8.87 -3.53 2.09
N PRO A 38 -9.46 -4.70 1.80
CA PRO A 38 -10.42 -4.89 0.70
C PRO A 38 -11.65 -3.98 0.80
N ASN A 39 -11.97 -3.49 2.00
CA ASN A 39 -13.07 -2.56 2.25
C ASN A 39 -12.73 -1.11 1.83
N GLY A 40 -11.55 -0.86 1.26
CA GLY A 40 -11.08 0.46 0.83
C GLY A 40 -10.52 1.34 1.96
N ARG A 41 -10.50 0.86 3.20
CA ARG A 41 -9.78 1.53 4.29
C ARG A 41 -8.31 1.26 4.13
N TRP A 42 -7.49 2.23 4.50
CA TRP A 42 -6.05 2.08 4.50
C TRP A 42 -5.48 2.58 5.83
N ARG A 43 -4.33 2.04 6.20
CA ARG A 43 -3.58 2.38 7.40
C ARG A 43 -2.12 2.59 7.05
N TYR A 44 -1.57 3.69 7.55
CA TYR A 44 -0.14 3.92 7.59
C TYR A 44 0.44 3.26 8.85
N ILE A 45 1.48 2.44 8.67
CA ILE A 45 2.10 1.63 9.74
C ILE A 45 3.46 2.19 10.16
N GLY A 46 4.06 3.10 9.39
CA GLY A 46 5.40 3.61 9.64
C GLY A 46 5.55 4.47 10.89
#